data_AF-A0A8T4QRN1-F1
#
_entry.id   AF-A0A8T4QRN1-F1
#
_cell.length_a   1.000
_cell.length_b   1.000
_cell.length_c   1.000
_cell.angle_alpha   90.00
_cell.angle_beta   90.00
_cell.angle_gamma   90.00
#
_symmetry.space_group_name_H-M   'P 1'
#
loop_
_entity.id
_entity.type
_entity.pdbx_description
1 polymer ?
#
loop_
_entity_poly.entity_id
_entity_poly.type
_entity_poly.pdbx_seq_one_letter_code
_entity_poly.pdbx_strand_id
1 'polypeptide(L)'
;MILALEKLLILQGKFEAKVGEKTVFVGGQNDVSYVCRSAKCSGIDMQQGGCYQSASSQWGCNFFFTISLSGSAAQKQAEATSKLEVVAKEGGQGAYLSKTLDLYLDDKLMDSLQIGAELKGRATTDIQISGSSQGITQQEAVYNTLASMKNLQTILLTGSLPIKLEVVKIETLSPLLGKEMLFNALWVGALALLAVALIVYLRYRKPIVVVPMVLILASEVILLLGFAALTGWNLDLAAIAGIIIAIGTGVDHLVIITDETVKQQAIIDWKEKIKRAMFIITGAYLTVLSGMLPLWFIGAGTLKGFAFTTIAGLSFGVLIARPAYAAIIEVLLKE
;
A
#
# COMPACT_ATOMS: atom_id res chain seq x y z
N MET A 1 -1.27 13.10 2.38
CA MET A 1 -1.32 12.13 1.27
C MET A 1 -2.57 11.24 1.34
N ILE A 2 -2.81 10.48 2.42
CA ILE A 2 -3.99 9.59 2.54
C ILE A 2 -5.32 10.37 2.54
N LEU A 3 -5.43 11.46 3.33
CA LEU A 3 -6.60 12.36 3.28
C LEU A 3 -6.85 12.98 1.90
N ALA A 4 -5.79 13.15 1.10
CA ALA A 4 -5.92 13.62 -0.28
C ALA A 4 -6.42 12.50 -1.20
N LEU A 5 -5.95 11.27 -1.00
CA LEU A 5 -6.42 10.09 -1.73
C LEU A 5 -7.89 9.76 -1.42
N GLU A 6 -8.30 9.82 -0.15
CA GLU A 6 -9.68 9.62 0.29
C GLU A 6 -10.62 10.64 -0.36
N LYS A 7 -10.24 11.93 -0.32
CA LYS A 7 -11.00 12.97 -1.01
C LYS A 7 -11.12 12.72 -2.50
N LEU A 8 -10.06 12.20 -3.15
CA LEU A 8 -10.09 11.85 -4.57
C LEU A 8 -10.96 10.62 -4.88
N LEU A 9 -11.08 9.66 -3.95
CA LEU A 9 -11.87 8.44 -4.12
C LEU A 9 -13.38 8.65 -3.87
N ILE A 10 -13.74 9.64 -3.05
CA ILE A 10 -15.15 9.97 -2.72
C ILE A 10 -15.80 10.83 -3.81
N LEU A 11 -15.01 11.63 -4.52
CA LEU A 11 -15.50 12.44 -5.63
C LEU A 11 -16.02 11.52 -6.73
N GLN A 12 -17.25 11.77 -7.19
CA GLN A 12 -17.81 11.05 -8.33
C GLN A 12 -17.01 11.37 -9.59
N GLY A 13 -16.25 12.46 -9.59
CA GLY A 13 -15.36 12.82 -10.70
C GLY A 13 -16.14 13.30 -11.91
N LYS A 14 -17.37 13.79 -11.73
CA LYS A 14 -18.20 14.33 -12.80
C LYS A 14 -17.64 15.67 -13.25
N PHE A 15 -16.79 15.59 -14.28
CA PHE A 15 -16.25 16.78 -14.93
C PHE A 15 -17.19 17.30 -16.02
N GLU A 16 -17.49 18.59 -15.97
CA GLU A 16 -18.27 19.29 -16.98
C GLU A 16 -17.58 20.61 -17.36
N ALA A 17 -17.39 20.85 -18.65
CA ALA A 17 -16.97 22.15 -19.16
C ALA A 17 -18.19 22.90 -19.71
N LYS A 18 -18.39 24.14 -19.25
CA LYS A 18 -19.56 24.97 -19.59
C LYS A 18 -19.15 26.30 -20.21
N VAL A 19 -19.96 26.77 -21.14
CA VAL A 19 -19.85 28.13 -21.69
C VAL A 19 -21.16 28.86 -21.37
N GLY A 20 -21.14 29.70 -20.34
CA GLY A 20 -22.37 30.15 -19.68
C GLY A 20 -23.13 28.95 -19.09
N GLU A 21 -24.41 28.79 -19.44
CA GLU A 21 -25.23 27.69 -18.91
C GLU A 21 -25.15 26.40 -19.73
N LYS A 22 -24.46 26.41 -20.88
CA LYS A 22 -24.40 25.26 -21.79
C LYS A 22 -23.18 24.38 -21.51
N THR A 23 -23.40 23.11 -21.22
CA THR A 23 -22.32 22.10 -21.19
C THR A 23 -21.84 21.81 -22.59
N VAL A 24 -20.56 22.09 -22.85
CA VAL A 24 -19.93 21.89 -24.17
C VAL A 24 -19.26 20.52 -24.29
N PHE A 25 -18.65 20.02 -23.21
CA PHE A 25 -18.10 18.67 -23.15
C PHE A 25 -17.97 18.16 -21.71
N VAL A 26 -17.96 16.85 -21.53
CA VAL A 26 -17.74 16.18 -20.23
C VAL A 26 -16.42 15.40 -20.22
N GLY A 27 -15.90 15.12 -19.02
CA GLY A 27 -14.64 14.39 -18.86
C GLY A 27 -14.80 12.90 -19.19
N GLY A 28 -13.68 12.24 -19.50
CA GLY A 28 -13.64 10.83 -19.89
C GLY A 28 -13.87 10.59 -21.39
N GLN A 29 -13.78 9.31 -21.78
CA GLN A 29 -13.55 8.89 -23.17
C GLN A 29 -14.66 9.24 -24.17
N ASN A 30 -15.86 9.65 -23.72
CA ASN A 30 -16.98 9.95 -24.61
C ASN A 30 -16.82 11.31 -25.31
N ASP A 31 -16.37 12.33 -24.58
CA ASP A 31 -16.27 13.70 -25.07
C ASP A 31 -14.81 14.19 -25.14
N VAL A 32 -13.94 13.76 -24.21
CA VAL A 32 -12.49 14.01 -24.24
C VAL A 32 -11.78 12.69 -24.56
N SER A 33 -11.39 12.50 -25.83
CA SER A 33 -10.79 11.26 -26.31
C SER A 33 -9.30 11.14 -25.95
N TYR A 34 -8.61 12.27 -25.81
CA TYR A 34 -7.19 12.29 -25.47
C TYR A 34 -6.81 13.53 -24.66
N VAL A 35 -5.90 13.35 -23.70
CA VAL A 35 -5.27 14.43 -22.94
C VAL A 35 -3.75 14.23 -23.03
N CYS A 36 -3.04 15.18 -23.63
CA CYS A 36 -1.60 15.08 -23.75
C CYS A 36 -0.90 15.21 -22.40
N ARG A 37 -0.04 14.23 -22.08
CA ARG A 37 0.83 14.22 -20.88
C ARG A 37 2.32 14.13 -21.20
N SER A 38 2.68 14.08 -22.49
CA SER A 38 4.07 14.03 -22.91
C SER A 38 4.68 15.44 -22.93
N ALA A 39 5.99 15.54 -22.75
CA ALA A 39 6.71 16.82 -22.79
C ALA A 39 6.63 17.54 -24.16
N LYS A 40 6.15 16.88 -25.22
CA LYS A 40 6.02 17.47 -26.56
C LYS A 40 4.78 18.35 -26.73
N CYS A 41 3.72 18.09 -25.95
CA CYS A 41 2.44 18.78 -26.07
C CYS A 41 1.82 19.13 -24.71
N SER A 42 2.64 19.12 -23.65
CA SER A 42 2.28 19.60 -22.33
C SER A 42 3.51 20.07 -21.56
N GLY A 43 3.37 21.11 -20.75
CA GLY A 43 4.44 21.61 -19.90
C GLY A 43 4.39 23.11 -19.69
N ILE A 44 5.52 23.66 -19.26
CA ILE A 44 5.78 25.10 -19.14
C ILE A 44 6.77 25.45 -20.26
N ASP A 45 6.41 26.38 -21.14
CA ASP A 45 7.33 26.85 -22.19
C ASP A 45 8.37 27.81 -21.60
N MET A 46 9.46 27.25 -21.08
CA MET A 46 10.57 28.04 -20.51
C MET A 46 11.29 28.89 -21.57
N GLN A 47 11.19 28.57 -22.86
CA GLN A 47 11.90 29.28 -23.93
C GLN A 47 11.17 30.55 -24.41
N GLN A 48 9.85 30.60 -24.24
CA GLN A 48 9.02 31.78 -24.54
C GLN A 48 8.63 32.61 -23.29
N GLY A 49 9.43 32.55 -22.23
CA GLY A 49 9.15 33.33 -21.01
C GLY A 49 8.00 32.74 -20.17
N GLY A 50 7.85 31.41 -20.17
CA GLY A 50 6.77 30.70 -19.46
C GLY A 50 6.76 30.90 -17.95
N CYS A 51 7.81 31.47 -17.36
CA CYS A 51 7.78 32.00 -16.01
C CYS A 51 8.17 33.48 -16.02
N TYR A 52 7.41 34.29 -15.30
CA TYR A 52 7.57 35.73 -15.19
C TYR A 52 7.52 36.16 -13.74
N GLN A 53 8.15 37.30 -13.44
CA GLN A 53 8.07 37.91 -12.12
C GLN A 53 6.95 38.96 -12.13
N SER A 54 5.98 38.78 -11.23
CA SER A 54 4.89 39.72 -11.01
C SER A 54 5.38 40.97 -10.26
N ALA A 55 4.67 42.09 -10.41
CA ALA A 55 4.96 43.36 -9.73
C ALA A 55 4.98 43.23 -8.19
N SER A 56 4.34 42.20 -7.63
CA SER A 56 4.34 41.88 -6.19
C SER A 56 5.59 41.11 -5.71
N SER A 57 6.65 41.00 -6.52
CA SER A 57 7.84 40.16 -6.28
C SER A 57 7.56 38.65 -6.19
N GLN A 58 6.37 38.20 -6.59
CA GLN A 58 6.02 36.77 -6.72
C GLN A 58 6.34 36.27 -8.12
N TRP A 59 6.64 34.98 -8.25
CA TRP A 59 6.85 34.32 -9.54
C TRP A 59 5.56 33.68 -10.02
N GLY A 60 5.22 33.89 -11.29
CA GLY A 60 4.13 33.21 -11.98
C GLY A 60 4.67 32.34 -13.11
N CYS A 61 4.10 31.15 -13.31
CA CYS A 61 4.41 30.33 -14.48
C CYS A 61 3.13 29.89 -15.19
N ASN A 62 3.16 29.90 -16.52
CA ASN A 62 2.08 29.46 -17.39
C ASN A 62 2.33 28.03 -17.84
N PHE A 63 1.31 27.17 -17.77
CA PHE A 63 1.34 25.86 -18.39
C PHE A 63 0.47 25.85 -19.65
N PHE A 64 0.73 24.88 -20.51
CA PHE A 64 -0.18 24.49 -21.57
C PHE A 64 -0.24 22.96 -21.69
N PHE A 65 -1.35 22.45 -22.21
CA PHE A 65 -1.44 21.08 -22.74
C PHE A 65 -2.56 20.98 -23.78
N THR A 66 -2.45 20.04 -24.70
CA THR A 66 -3.48 19.81 -25.72
C THR A 66 -4.43 18.69 -25.30
N ILE A 67 -5.72 18.87 -25.58
CA ILE A 67 -6.75 17.84 -25.51
C ILE A 67 -7.35 17.59 -26.89
N SER A 68 -7.86 16.38 -27.10
CA SER A 68 -8.65 16.03 -28.28
C SER A 68 -10.09 15.75 -27.85
N LEU A 69 -11.02 16.46 -28.46
CA LEU A 69 -12.46 16.32 -28.28
C LEU A 69 -13.06 15.38 -29.32
N SER A 70 -14.16 14.72 -28.95
CA SER A 70 -15.01 14.02 -29.92
C SER A 70 -15.64 15.00 -30.92
N GLY A 71 -16.02 14.52 -32.10
CA GLY A 71 -16.66 15.38 -33.12
C GLY A 71 -17.94 16.05 -32.61
N SER A 72 -18.74 15.34 -31.80
CA SER A 72 -19.94 15.89 -31.16
C SER A 72 -19.64 16.96 -30.12
N ALA A 73 -18.60 16.77 -29.30
CA ALA A 73 -18.16 17.77 -28.32
C ALA A 73 -17.64 19.05 -29.02
N ALA A 74 -16.84 18.88 -30.07
CA ALA A 74 -16.33 19.99 -30.88
C ALA A 74 -17.47 20.80 -31.52
N GLN A 75 -18.53 20.12 -32.01
CA GLN A 75 -19.72 20.79 -32.55
C GLN A 75 -20.51 21.55 -31.48
N LYS A 76 -20.77 20.94 -30.32
CA LYS A 76 -21.43 21.62 -29.19
C LYS A 76 -20.70 22.89 -28.78
N GLN A 77 -19.36 22.84 -28.73
CA GLN A 77 -18.53 24.00 -28.41
C GLN A 77 -18.61 25.09 -29.50
N ALA A 78 -18.57 24.70 -30.77
CA ALA A 78 -18.74 25.63 -31.89
C ALA A 78 -20.10 26.36 -31.81
N GLU A 79 -21.19 25.62 -31.56
CA GLU A 79 -22.53 26.19 -31.44
C GLU A 79 -22.64 27.12 -30.23
N ALA A 80 -22.10 26.73 -29.08
CA ALA A 80 -22.10 27.54 -27.85
C ALA A 80 -21.32 28.84 -28.00
N THR A 81 -20.26 28.85 -28.81
CA THR A 81 -19.39 30.01 -29.02
C THR A 81 -19.80 30.89 -30.20
N SER A 82 -20.60 30.39 -31.14
CA SER A 82 -20.96 31.07 -32.40
C SER A 82 -21.54 32.49 -32.23
N LYS A 83 -22.35 32.69 -31.18
CA LYS A 83 -23.04 33.97 -30.88
C LYS A 83 -22.28 34.87 -29.91
N LEU A 84 -21.10 34.45 -29.43
CA LEU A 84 -20.33 35.23 -28.47
C LEU A 84 -19.61 36.38 -29.16
N GLU A 85 -19.49 37.50 -28.45
CA GLU A 85 -18.76 38.67 -28.93
C GLU A 85 -17.26 38.45 -28.76
N VAL A 86 -16.47 39.09 -29.61
CA VAL A 86 -15.01 39.04 -29.53
C VAL A 86 -14.54 40.27 -28.77
N VAL A 87 -13.87 40.04 -27.64
CA VAL A 87 -13.28 41.06 -26.78
C VAL A 87 -11.78 41.08 -27.04
N ALA A 88 -11.27 42.21 -27.55
CA ALA A 88 -9.84 42.41 -27.75
C ALA A 88 -9.14 42.66 -26.40
N LYS A 89 -7.96 42.08 -26.20
CA LYS A 89 -7.14 42.36 -25.03
C LYS A 89 -6.53 43.76 -25.12
N GLU A 90 -6.64 44.56 -24.06
CA GLU A 90 -5.90 45.81 -23.96
C GLU A 90 -4.38 45.54 -24.09
N GLY A 91 -3.73 46.17 -25.06
CA GLY A 91 -2.31 45.95 -25.37
C GLY A 91 -2.00 45.08 -26.61
N GLY A 92 -3.00 44.63 -27.37
CA GLY A 92 -2.82 44.12 -28.73
C GLY A 92 -2.36 42.65 -28.87
N GLN A 93 -2.23 41.91 -27.78
CA GLN A 93 -1.88 40.47 -27.81
C GLN A 93 -3.10 39.60 -27.49
N GLY A 94 -3.80 39.17 -28.54
CA GLY A 94 -4.87 38.18 -28.49
C GLY A 94 -6.28 38.76 -28.37
N ALA A 95 -7.25 38.00 -28.86
CA ALA A 95 -8.68 38.29 -28.73
C ALA A 95 -9.38 37.06 -28.15
N TYR A 96 -10.29 37.29 -27.20
CA TYR A 96 -11.03 36.24 -26.52
C TYR A 96 -12.53 36.43 -26.72
N LEU A 97 -13.31 35.41 -26.40
CA LEU A 97 -14.76 35.52 -26.40
C LEU A 97 -15.27 36.17 -25.12
N SER A 98 -16.45 36.78 -25.20
CA SER A 98 -17.09 37.50 -24.08
C SER A 98 -17.47 36.60 -22.90
N LYS A 99 -17.45 35.28 -23.06
CA LYS A 99 -17.64 34.30 -21.99
C LYS A 99 -16.44 33.39 -21.84
N THR A 100 -16.27 32.88 -20.62
CA THR A 100 -15.27 31.89 -20.24
C THR A 100 -15.77 30.46 -20.46
N LEU A 101 -14.82 29.54 -20.47
CA LEU A 101 -15.02 28.10 -20.32
C LEU A 101 -14.85 27.76 -18.84
N ASP A 102 -15.97 27.52 -18.17
CA ASP A 102 -16.01 27.21 -16.75
C ASP A 102 -15.91 25.70 -16.57
N LEU A 103 -14.93 25.27 -15.78
CA LEU A 103 -14.62 23.87 -15.52
C LEU A 103 -15.20 23.47 -14.17
N TYR A 104 -16.15 22.55 -14.17
CA TYR A 104 -16.80 22.03 -12.96
C TYR A 104 -16.33 20.62 -12.67
N LEU A 105 -16.15 20.32 -11.39
CA LEU A 105 -15.95 18.96 -10.87
C LEU A 105 -16.95 18.73 -9.75
N ASP A 106 -17.85 17.76 -9.94
CA ASP A 106 -18.93 17.45 -8.99
C ASP A 106 -19.71 18.71 -8.57
N ASP A 107 -20.16 19.48 -9.57
CA ASP A 107 -20.91 20.74 -9.46
C ASP A 107 -20.17 21.91 -8.79
N LYS A 108 -18.90 21.73 -8.42
CA LYS A 108 -18.05 22.79 -7.89
C LYS A 108 -17.19 23.40 -9.00
N LEU A 109 -17.21 24.73 -9.13
CA LEU A 109 -16.35 25.46 -10.06
C LEU A 109 -14.88 25.27 -9.64
N MET A 110 -14.08 24.69 -10.53
CA MET A 110 -12.64 24.44 -10.34
C MET A 110 -11.79 25.53 -10.95
N ASP A 111 -12.08 25.90 -12.18
CA ASP A 111 -11.32 26.90 -12.92
C ASP A 111 -12.20 27.57 -13.98
N SER A 112 -11.77 28.73 -14.47
CA SER A 112 -12.46 29.49 -15.50
C SER A 112 -11.44 30.00 -16.51
N LEU A 113 -11.53 29.49 -17.74
CA LEU A 113 -10.55 29.73 -18.79
C LEU A 113 -11.11 30.69 -19.84
N GLN A 114 -10.30 31.61 -20.33
CA GLN A 114 -10.68 32.42 -21.48
C GLN A 114 -10.68 31.58 -22.76
N ILE A 115 -11.67 31.81 -23.62
CA ILE A 115 -11.80 31.10 -24.90
C ILE A 115 -11.22 31.99 -26.00
N GLY A 116 -10.24 31.49 -26.75
CA GLY A 116 -9.66 32.23 -27.88
C GLY A 116 -10.69 32.52 -28.98
N ALA A 117 -10.60 33.69 -29.59
CA ALA A 117 -11.52 34.12 -30.64
C ALA A 117 -11.48 33.22 -31.89
N GLU A 118 -10.37 32.52 -32.12
CA GLU A 118 -10.20 31.53 -33.20
C GLU A 118 -11.10 30.30 -33.09
N LEU A 119 -11.66 30.05 -31.90
CA LEU A 119 -12.60 28.95 -31.65
C LEU A 119 -14.06 29.35 -31.89
N LYS A 120 -14.35 30.62 -32.17
CA LYS A 120 -15.72 31.14 -32.37
C LYS A 120 -16.43 30.40 -33.50
N GLY A 121 -17.48 29.64 -33.18
CA GLY A 121 -18.28 28.97 -34.21
C GLY A 121 -17.55 27.86 -34.96
N ARG A 122 -16.35 27.47 -34.51
CA ARG A 122 -15.48 26.52 -35.22
C ARG A 122 -15.41 25.19 -34.47
N ALA A 123 -15.85 24.13 -35.13
CA ALA A 123 -15.72 22.77 -34.60
C ALA A 123 -14.24 22.34 -34.68
N THR A 124 -13.54 22.48 -33.56
CA THR A 124 -12.12 22.14 -33.42
C THR A 124 -11.98 20.97 -32.46
N THR A 125 -11.37 19.88 -32.92
CA THR A 125 -11.16 18.68 -32.11
C THR A 125 -9.94 18.82 -31.20
N ASP A 126 -8.85 19.39 -31.70
CA ASP A 126 -7.63 19.57 -30.90
C ASP A 126 -7.56 20.99 -30.35
N ILE A 127 -7.69 21.11 -29.02
CA ILE A 127 -7.72 22.39 -28.33
C ILE A 127 -6.56 22.45 -27.32
N GLN A 128 -5.86 23.58 -27.30
CA GLN A 128 -4.86 23.85 -26.28
C GLN A 128 -5.54 24.49 -25.06
N ILE A 129 -5.32 23.89 -23.90
CA ILE A 129 -5.68 24.45 -22.59
C ILE A 129 -4.43 25.08 -22.00
N SER A 130 -4.56 26.32 -21.53
CA SER A 130 -3.50 27.05 -20.83
C SER A 130 -4.01 27.62 -19.53
N GLY A 131 -3.15 27.67 -18.52
CA GLY A 131 -3.44 28.28 -17.22
C GLY A 131 -2.17 28.75 -16.54
N SER A 132 -2.30 29.34 -15.36
CA SER A 132 -1.15 29.88 -14.63
C SER A 132 -1.25 29.59 -13.13
N SER A 133 -0.11 29.53 -12.46
CA SER A 133 -0.05 29.47 -11.00
C SER A 133 1.15 30.27 -10.50
N GLN A 134 1.12 30.63 -9.22
CA GLN A 134 2.11 31.50 -8.59
C GLN A 134 2.88 30.77 -7.48
N GLY A 135 4.05 31.30 -7.15
CA GLY A 135 4.89 30.87 -6.05
C GLY A 135 5.75 32.03 -5.53
N ILE A 136 6.29 31.88 -4.32
CA ILE A 136 7.17 32.90 -3.72
C ILE A 136 8.52 32.88 -4.43
N THR A 137 8.98 31.69 -4.81
CA THR A 137 10.20 31.48 -5.61
C THR A 137 9.86 30.97 -7.01
N GLN A 138 10.79 31.15 -7.96
CA GLN A 138 10.63 30.59 -9.31
C GLN A 138 10.45 29.06 -9.28
N GLN A 139 11.19 28.37 -8.42
CA GLN A 139 11.14 26.90 -8.32
C GLN A 139 9.80 26.42 -7.74
N GLU A 140 9.27 27.14 -6.76
CA GLU A 140 7.94 26.88 -6.20
C GLU A 140 6.84 27.17 -7.22
N ALA A 141 6.94 28.27 -7.98
CA ALA A 141 5.98 28.59 -9.04
C ALA A 141 5.95 27.49 -10.12
N VAL A 142 7.11 26.99 -10.56
CA VAL A 142 7.21 25.86 -11.48
C VAL A 142 6.53 24.62 -10.91
N TYR A 143 6.80 24.29 -9.65
CA TYR A 143 6.19 23.13 -8.98
C TYR A 143 4.67 23.25 -8.90
N ASN A 144 4.16 24.39 -8.44
CA ASN A 144 2.72 24.65 -8.30
C ASN A 144 2.02 24.62 -9.66
N THR A 145 2.60 25.25 -10.67
CA THR A 145 2.06 25.27 -12.04
C THR A 145 2.02 23.87 -12.65
N LEU A 146 3.08 23.06 -12.51
CA LEU A 146 3.07 21.67 -12.97
C LEU A 146 2.07 20.80 -12.20
N ALA A 147 1.91 21.01 -10.89
CA ALA A 147 0.94 20.30 -10.08
C ALA A 147 -0.50 20.64 -10.50
N SER A 148 -0.79 21.93 -10.73
CA SER A 148 -2.09 22.41 -11.23
C SER A 148 -2.42 21.83 -12.61
N MET A 149 -1.46 21.88 -13.54
CA MET A 149 -1.60 21.27 -14.88
C MET A 149 -1.91 19.78 -14.79
N LYS A 150 -1.13 19.01 -14.01
CA LYS A 150 -1.34 17.56 -13.84
C LYS A 150 -2.69 17.25 -13.18
N ASN A 151 -3.15 18.10 -12.27
CA ASN A 151 -4.46 17.96 -11.64
C ASN A 151 -5.58 18.11 -12.68
N LEU A 152 -5.56 19.19 -13.48
CA LEU A 152 -6.53 19.39 -14.57
C LEU A 152 -6.49 18.26 -15.60
N GLN A 153 -5.30 17.82 -16.02
CA GLN A 153 -5.16 16.67 -16.92
C GLN A 153 -5.78 15.39 -16.35
N THR A 154 -5.60 15.16 -15.04
CA THR A 154 -6.15 13.98 -14.36
C THR A 154 -7.67 14.06 -14.33
N ILE A 155 -8.22 15.21 -13.96
CA ILE A 155 -9.67 15.44 -13.92
C ILE A 155 -10.31 15.25 -15.31
N LEU A 156 -9.67 15.74 -16.37
CA LEU A 156 -10.16 15.58 -17.75
C LEU A 156 -10.15 14.12 -18.23
N LEU A 157 -9.18 13.32 -17.76
CA LEU A 157 -9.04 11.89 -18.06
C LEU A 157 -10.01 11.03 -17.26
N THR A 158 -10.15 11.32 -15.97
CA THR A 158 -11.09 10.63 -15.09
C THR A 158 -12.48 11.11 -15.45
N GLY A 159 -13.18 10.35 -16.30
CA GLY A 159 -14.62 10.56 -16.47
C GLY A 159 -15.36 10.40 -15.13
N SER A 160 -16.64 10.75 -15.12
CA SER A 160 -17.50 10.48 -13.96
C SER A 160 -17.48 8.99 -13.65
N LEU A 161 -17.16 8.61 -12.41
CA LEU A 161 -17.49 7.29 -11.90
C LEU A 161 -19.00 7.07 -12.10
N PRO A 162 -19.40 5.93 -12.69
CA PRO A 162 -20.80 5.67 -12.99
C PRO A 162 -21.66 5.54 -11.72
N ILE A 163 -21.02 5.32 -10.57
CA ILE A 163 -21.65 5.18 -9.26
C ILE A 163 -20.87 5.96 -8.20
N LYS A 164 -21.58 6.54 -7.24
CA LYS A 164 -20.99 7.16 -6.06
C LYS A 164 -20.40 6.06 -5.18
N LEU A 165 -19.11 6.14 -4.87
CA LEU A 165 -18.44 5.20 -3.98
C LEU A 165 -18.62 5.62 -2.52
N GLU A 166 -18.98 4.67 -1.67
CA GLU A 166 -18.97 4.83 -0.22
C GLU A 166 -17.81 4.01 0.36
N VAL A 167 -16.95 4.67 1.14
CA VAL A 167 -15.81 3.98 1.75
C VAL A 167 -16.30 3.19 2.97
N VAL A 168 -16.43 1.88 2.80
CA VAL A 168 -16.96 0.97 3.83
C VAL A 168 -16.00 0.82 5.02
N LYS A 169 -14.68 0.84 4.77
CA LYS A 169 -13.66 0.69 5.82
C LYS A 169 -12.31 1.25 5.38
N ILE A 170 -11.69 2.01 6.27
CA ILE A 170 -10.30 2.48 6.11
C ILE A 170 -9.48 1.89 7.25
N GLU A 171 -8.46 1.10 6.91
CA GLU A 171 -7.42 0.71 7.85
C GLU A 171 -6.14 1.45 7.50
N THR A 172 -5.61 2.23 8.44
CA THR A 172 -4.35 2.94 8.27
C THR A 172 -3.31 2.38 9.24
N LEU A 173 -2.14 2.04 8.70
CA LEU A 173 -0.99 1.65 9.48
C LEU A 173 0.11 2.68 9.27
N SER A 174 0.49 3.36 10.34
CA SER A 174 1.56 4.35 10.29
C SER A 174 2.93 3.66 10.19
N PRO A 175 3.82 4.09 9.28
CA PRO A 175 5.16 3.51 9.15
C PRO A 175 6.00 3.53 10.44
N LEU A 176 5.74 4.51 11.31
CA LEU A 176 6.41 4.62 12.62
C LEU A 176 6.09 3.41 13.52
N LEU A 177 4.81 3.01 13.56
CA LEU A 177 4.37 1.84 14.35
C LEU A 177 5.05 0.57 13.85
N GLY A 178 5.27 0.42 12.54
CA GLY A 178 5.99 -0.73 11.97
C GLY A 178 7.43 -0.84 12.48
N LYS A 179 8.16 0.29 12.55
CA LYS A 179 9.54 0.30 13.06
C LYS A 179 9.59 -0.04 14.55
N GLU A 180 8.69 0.53 15.34
CA GLU A 180 8.61 0.23 16.78
C GLU A 180 8.22 -1.23 17.03
N MET A 181 7.28 -1.78 16.25
CA MET A 181 6.89 -3.19 16.34
C MET A 181 8.07 -4.12 16.10
N LEU A 182 8.91 -3.85 15.10
CA LEU A 182 10.11 -4.65 14.82
C LEU A 182 11.10 -4.64 15.99
N PHE A 183 11.36 -3.45 16.55
CA PHE A 183 12.28 -3.32 17.68
C PHE A 183 11.74 -4.01 18.93
N ASN A 184 10.46 -3.84 19.22
CA ASN A 184 9.79 -4.50 20.35
C ASN A 184 9.76 -6.02 20.17
N ALA A 185 9.48 -6.52 18.97
CA ALA A 185 9.50 -7.96 18.69
C ALA A 185 10.88 -8.58 18.89
N LEU A 186 11.96 -7.88 18.51
CA LEU A 186 13.33 -8.33 18.75
C LEU A 186 13.66 -8.40 20.25
N TRP A 187 13.33 -7.35 21.02
CA TRP A 187 13.56 -7.35 22.47
C TRP A 187 12.76 -8.41 23.20
N VAL A 188 11.46 -8.53 22.87
CA VAL A 188 10.59 -9.55 23.47
C VAL A 188 11.09 -10.96 23.11
N GLY A 189 11.49 -11.19 21.86
CA GLY A 189 12.06 -12.47 21.44
C GLY A 189 13.34 -12.83 22.19
N ALA A 190 14.27 -11.87 22.35
CA ALA A 190 15.51 -12.09 23.09
C ALA A 190 15.24 -12.38 24.58
N LEU A 191 14.37 -11.60 25.22
CA LEU A 191 13.99 -11.82 26.62
C LEU A 191 13.27 -13.15 26.82
N ALA A 192 12.40 -13.56 25.89
CA ALA A 192 11.73 -14.85 25.93
C ALA A 192 12.73 -16.02 25.83
N LEU A 193 13.69 -15.97 24.91
CA LEU A 193 14.75 -16.99 24.80
C LEU A 193 15.59 -17.07 26.08
N LEU A 194 15.96 -15.94 26.67
CA LEU A 194 16.70 -15.91 27.94
C LEU A 194 15.87 -16.48 29.10
N ALA A 195 14.59 -16.13 29.19
CA ALA A 195 13.70 -16.65 30.22
C ALA A 195 13.53 -18.17 30.11
N VAL A 196 13.34 -18.69 28.89
CA VAL A 196 13.29 -20.13 28.62
C VAL A 196 14.60 -20.80 29.03
N ALA A 197 15.74 -20.26 28.60
CA ALA A 197 17.06 -20.79 28.95
C ALA A 197 17.25 -20.88 30.47
N LEU A 198 16.85 -19.83 31.20
CA LEU A 198 16.93 -19.79 32.66
C LEU A 198 16.03 -20.85 33.32
N ILE A 199 14.77 -20.94 32.91
CA ILE A 199 13.81 -21.90 33.49
C ILE A 199 14.27 -23.33 33.25
N VAL A 200 14.70 -23.65 32.02
CA VAL A 200 15.21 -24.98 31.66
C VAL A 200 16.49 -25.28 32.44
N TYR A 201 17.40 -24.31 32.57
CA TYR A 201 18.60 -24.47 33.39
C TYR A 201 18.27 -24.75 34.86
N LEU A 202 17.33 -24.02 35.46
CA LEU A 202 16.89 -24.26 36.84
C LEU A 202 16.28 -25.66 37.01
N ARG A 203 15.54 -26.15 36.01
CA ARG A 203 14.86 -27.45 36.03
C ARG A 203 15.80 -28.64 35.89
N TYR A 204 16.75 -28.57 34.95
CA TYR A 204 17.62 -29.69 34.59
C TYR A 204 19.03 -29.59 35.17
N ARG A 205 19.50 -28.38 35.50
CA ARG A 205 20.86 -28.08 36.02
C ARG A 205 22.01 -28.69 35.21
N LYS A 206 21.77 -28.98 33.94
CA LYS A 206 22.72 -29.62 33.02
C LYS A 206 22.88 -28.74 31.78
N PRO A 207 24.02 -28.03 31.61
CA PRO A 207 24.22 -27.13 30.47
C PRO A 207 24.19 -27.88 29.13
N ILE A 208 24.57 -29.17 29.12
CA ILE A 208 24.53 -30.04 27.95
C ILE A 208 23.12 -30.26 27.36
N VAL A 209 22.07 -30.00 28.15
CA VAL A 209 20.66 -30.03 27.70
C VAL A 209 20.19 -28.63 27.28
N VAL A 210 20.57 -27.62 28.06
CA VAL A 210 20.09 -26.24 27.89
C VAL A 210 20.59 -25.64 26.57
N VAL A 211 21.88 -25.81 26.26
CA VAL A 211 22.49 -25.19 25.07
C VAL A 211 21.86 -25.70 23.77
N PRO A 212 21.74 -27.03 23.54
CA PRO A 212 21.05 -27.53 22.34
C PRO A 212 19.58 -27.10 22.26
N MET A 213 18.88 -27.02 23.38
CA MET A 213 17.47 -26.61 23.40
C MET A 213 17.30 -25.17 22.90
N VAL A 214 18.10 -24.24 23.42
CA VAL A 214 18.06 -22.83 23.00
C VAL A 214 18.46 -22.67 21.52
N LEU A 215 19.49 -23.40 21.06
CA LEU A 215 19.92 -23.37 19.66
C LEU A 215 18.83 -23.88 18.71
N ILE A 216 18.14 -24.97 19.09
CA ILE A 216 17.05 -25.52 18.28
C ILE A 216 15.88 -24.54 18.21
N LEU A 217 15.48 -23.92 19.33
CA LEU A 217 14.42 -22.91 19.34
C LEU A 217 14.78 -21.68 18.50
N ALA A 218 16.02 -21.20 18.58
CA ALA A 218 16.48 -20.10 17.73
C ALA A 218 16.45 -20.49 16.24
N SER A 219 16.87 -21.71 15.90
CA SER A 219 16.82 -22.22 14.52
C SER A 219 15.39 -22.34 13.98
N GLU A 220 14.44 -22.73 14.83
CA GLU A 220 13.01 -22.83 14.45
C GLU A 220 12.43 -21.46 14.10
N VAL A 221 12.75 -20.43 14.89
CA VAL A 221 12.34 -19.04 14.58
C VAL A 221 12.96 -18.58 13.26
N ILE A 222 14.24 -18.86 13.02
CA ILE A 222 14.92 -18.50 11.77
C ILE A 222 14.28 -19.21 10.57
N LEU A 223 13.94 -20.50 10.70
CA LEU A 223 13.27 -21.26 9.64
C LEU A 223 11.89 -20.68 9.31
N LEU A 224 11.12 -20.32 10.33
CA LEU A 224 9.82 -19.65 10.19
C LEU A 224 9.93 -18.30 9.47
N LEU A 225 10.87 -17.46 9.89
CA LEU A 225 11.09 -16.14 9.29
C LEU A 225 11.64 -16.27 7.85
N GLY A 226 12.52 -17.23 7.61
CA GLY A 226 13.03 -17.55 6.27
C GLY A 226 11.92 -18.02 5.34
N PHE A 227 11.02 -18.88 5.82
CA PHE A 227 9.84 -19.30 5.07
C PHE A 227 8.91 -18.14 4.76
N ALA A 228 8.64 -17.26 5.73
CA ALA A 228 7.83 -16.06 5.51
C ALA A 228 8.45 -15.15 4.45
N ALA A 229 9.78 -14.94 4.50
CA ALA A 229 10.50 -14.15 3.52
C ALA A 229 10.45 -14.75 2.10
N LEU A 230 10.62 -16.07 1.98
CA LEU A 230 10.60 -16.77 0.68
C LEU A 230 9.22 -16.78 0.04
N THR A 231 8.16 -16.87 0.84
CA THR A 231 6.77 -16.89 0.36
C THR A 231 6.16 -15.50 0.16
N GLY A 232 6.88 -14.44 0.56
CA GLY A 232 6.35 -13.08 0.53
C GLY A 232 5.18 -12.88 1.52
N TRP A 233 5.12 -13.70 2.57
CA TRP A 233 4.06 -13.64 3.56
C TRP A 233 4.24 -12.44 4.50
N ASN A 234 3.24 -11.57 4.55
CA ASN A 234 3.27 -10.41 5.45
C ASN A 234 2.97 -10.85 6.88
N LEU A 235 3.91 -10.55 7.79
CA LEU A 235 3.75 -10.79 9.22
C LEU A 235 3.01 -9.62 9.86
N ASP A 236 1.71 -9.79 10.06
CA ASP A 236 0.89 -8.88 10.84
C ASP A 236 0.93 -9.24 12.34
N LEU A 237 0.24 -8.44 13.18
CA LEU A 237 0.22 -8.66 14.62
C LEU A 237 -0.32 -10.05 15.00
N ALA A 238 -1.30 -10.55 14.25
CA ALA A 238 -1.88 -11.86 14.47
C ALA A 238 -0.88 -12.98 14.11
N ALA A 239 -0.12 -12.83 13.02
CA ALA A 239 0.96 -13.75 12.66
C ALA A 239 2.04 -13.81 13.75
N ILE A 240 2.41 -12.67 14.35
CA ILE A 240 3.37 -12.63 15.47
C ILE A 240 2.87 -13.46 16.66
N ALA A 241 1.59 -13.36 17.01
CA ALA A 241 1.01 -14.20 18.06
C ALA A 241 1.12 -15.71 17.73
N GLY A 242 0.96 -16.07 16.45
CA GLY A 242 1.16 -17.45 15.99
C GLY A 242 2.60 -17.93 16.14
N ILE A 243 3.59 -17.07 15.89
CA ILE A 243 5.02 -17.37 16.14
C ILE A 243 5.25 -17.64 17.63
N ILE A 244 4.68 -16.81 18.52
CA ILE A 244 4.82 -16.99 19.97
C ILE A 244 4.27 -18.35 20.42
N ILE A 245 3.11 -18.77 19.88
CA ILE A 245 2.53 -20.10 20.16
C ILE A 245 3.42 -21.21 19.62
N ALA A 246 3.98 -21.06 18.42
CA ALA A 246 4.91 -22.04 17.86
C ALA A 246 6.17 -22.20 18.73
N ILE A 247 6.75 -21.10 19.21
CA ILE A 247 7.88 -21.13 20.13
C ILE A 247 7.50 -21.81 21.45
N GLY A 248 6.37 -21.42 22.06
CA GLY A 248 5.93 -21.97 23.34
C GLY A 248 5.67 -23.47 23.29
N THR A 249 4.98 -23.95 22.26
CA THR A 249 4.78 -25.39 22.02
C THR A 249 6.10 -26.09 21.70
N GLY A 250 7.06 -25.40 21.08
CA GLY A 250 8.41 -25.91 20.89
C GLY A 250 9.15 -26.16 22.17
N VAL A 251 9.15 -25.20 23.11
CA VAL A 251 9.77 -25.40 24.43
C VAL A 251 9.16 -26.62 25.12
N ASP A 252 7.84 -26.76 25.11
CA ASP A 252 7.13 -27.90 25.71
C ASP A 252 7.57 -29.23 25.08
N HIS A 253 7.61 -29.32 23.75
CA HIS A 253 8.04 -30.53 23.04
C HIS A 253 9.50 -30.90 23.36
N LEU A 254 10.40 -29.92 23.43
CA LEU A 254 11.80 -30.17 23.77
C LEU A 254 11.93 -30.63 25.23
N VAL A 255 11.12 -30.09 26.15
CA VAL A 255 11.02 -30.56 27.54
C VAL A 255 10.52 -31.99 27.60
N ILE A 256 9.48 -32.37 26.84
CA ILE A 256 8.97 -33.75 26.76
C ILE A 256 10.06 -34.71 26.29
N ILE A 257 10.78 -34.39 25.21
CA ILE A 257 11.90 -35.21 24.72
C ILE A 257 12.96 -35.38 25.82
N THR A 258 13.28 -34.30 26.52
CA THR A 258 14.28 -34.30 27.58
C THR A 258 13.82 -35.11 28.79
N ASP A 259 12.56 -35.01 29.20
CA ASP A 259 12.05 -35.73 30.36
C ASP A 259 11.99 -37.25 30.09
N GLU A 260 11.52 -37.67 28.92
CA GLU A 260 11.47 -39.09 28.53
C GLU A 260 12.88 -39.69 28.38
N THR A 261 13.88 -38.90 27.98
CA THR A 261 15.26 -39.37 27.78
C THR A 261 16.12 -39.31 29.05
N VAL A 262 16.10 -38.18 29.77
CA VAL A 262 17.01 -37.88 30.88
C VAL A 262 16.49 -38.35 32.24
N LYS A 263 15.18 -38.24 32.50
CA LYS A 263 14.62 -38.55 33.82
C LYS A 263 14.11 -39.97 33.93
N GLN A 264 13.67 -40.58 32.84
CA GLN A 264 13.14 -41.94 32.87
C GLN A 264 14.28 -42.96 32.95
N GLN A 265 14.59 -43.41 34.17
CA GLN A 265 15.63 -44.42 34.46
C GLN A 265 15.20 -45.87 34.12
N ALA A 266 14.09 -46.06 33.42
CA ALA A 266 13.66 -47.37 32.99
C ALA A 266 14.69 -48.00 32.03
N ILE A 267 14.92 -49.32 32.16
CA ILE A 267 15.76 -50.13 31.26
C ILE A 267 15.01 -50.31 29.93
N ILE A 268 14.86 -49.21 29.21
CA ILE A 268 14.18 -49.13 27.92
C ILE A 268 15.19 -48.56 26.93
N ASP A 269 15.23 -49.15 25.73
CA ASP A 269 16.09 -48.68 24.65
C ASP A 269 15.83 -47.20 24.33
N TRP A 270 16.90 -46.47 24.00
CA TRP A 270 16.84 -45.05 23.70
C TRP A 270 15.84 -44.74 22.58
N LYS A 271 15.80 -45.60 21.57
CA LYS A 271 14.86 -45.48 20.43
C LYS A 271 13.41 -45.52 20.88
N GLU A 272 13.09 -46.33 21.90
CA GLU A 272 11.72 -46.44 22.39
C GLU A 272 11.32 -45.21 23.23
N LYS A 273 12.25 -44.64 24.01
CA LYS A 273 12.05 -43.35 24.69
C LYS A 273 11.74 -42.23 23.69
N ILE A 274 12.56 -42.07 22.64
CA ILE A 274 12.30 -41.06 21.60
C ILE A 274 10.97 -41.33 20.89
N LYS A 275 10.64 -42.59 20.60
CA LYS A 275 9.36 -42.95 19.96
C LYS A 275 8.17 -42.53 20.82
N ARG A 276 8.22 -42.72 22.14
CA ARG A 276 7.17 -42.29 23.07
C ARG A 276 7.02 -40.77 23.08
N ALA A 277 8.13 -40.03 23.21
CA ALA A 277 8.12 -38.58 23.15
C ALA A 277 7.53 -38.07 21.82
N MET A 278 7.97 -38.62 20.69
CA MET A 278 7.46 -38.23 19.37
C MET A 278 5.99 -38.58 19.17
N PHE A 279 5.49 -39.65 19.76
CA PHE A 279 4.06 -39.99 19.73
C PHE A 279 3.22 -38.93 20.47
N ILE A 280 3.65 -38.51 21.66
CA ILE A 280 2.97 -37.45 22.44
C ILE A 280 2.98 -36.13 21.64
N ILE A 281 4.15 -35.77 21.09
CA ILE A 281 4.33 -34.54 20.30
C ILE A 281 3.45 -34.54 19.05
N THR A 282 3.38 -35.67 18.33
CA THR A 282 2.55 -35.79 17.13
C THR A 282 1.06 -35.69 17.47
N GLY A 283 0.65 -36.28 18.60
CA GLY A 283 -0.72 -36.13 19.12
C GLY A 283 -1.07 -34.66 19.40
N ALA A 284 -0.21 -33.95 20.13
CA ALA A 284 -0.38 -32.52 20.43
C ALA A 284 -0.37 -31.64 19.16
N TYR A 285 0.47 -31.98 18.17
CA TYR A 285 0.48 -31.31 16.88
C TYR A 285 -0.86 -31.44 16.14
N LEU A 286 -1.43 -32.65 16.08
CA LEU A 286 -2.68 -32.91 15.38
C LEU A 286 -3.87 -32.21 16.03
N THR A 287 -3.88 -32.04 17.35
CA THR A 287 -4.95 -31.31 18.04
C THR A 287 -4.90 -29.80 17.73
N VAL A 288 -3.71 -29.20 17.70
CA VAL A 288 -3.57 -27.79 17.30
C VAL A 288 -3.92 -27.62 15.82
N LEU A 289 -3.45 -28.53 14.96
CA LEU A 289 -3.75 -28.50 13.53
C LEU A 289 -5.25 -28.57 13.26
N SER A 290 -5.97 -29.45 13.94
CA SER A 290 -7.43 -29.58 13.78
C SER A 290 -8.17 -28.31 14.21
N GLY A 291 -7.69 -27.60 15.24
CA GLY A 291 -8.23 -26.32 15.67
C GLY A 291 -7.91 -25.16 14.72
N MET A 292 -6.71 -25.14 14.13
CA MET A 292 -6.27 -24.03 13.26
C MET A 292 -6.80 -24.13 11.83
N LEU A 293 -7.10 -25.34 11.33
CA LEU A 293 -7.61 -25.54 9.97
C LEU A 293 -8.91 -24.76 9.69
N PRO A 294 -9.98 -24.86 10.52
CA PRO A 294 -11.18 -24.06 10.32
C PRO A 294 -10.90 -22.56 10.36
N LEU A 295 -10.04 -22.08 11.26
CA LEU A 295 -9.68 -20.66 11.35
C LEU A 295 -8.98 -20.17 10.07
N TRP A 296 -8.17 -21.01 9.44
CA TRP A 296 -7.50 -20.66 8.19
C TRP A 296 -8.48 -20.54 7.01
N PHE A 297 -9.48 -21.43 6.92
CA PHE A 297 -10.46 -21.43 5.82
C PHE A 297 -11.63 -20.44 6.03
N ILE A 298 -12.11 -20.30 7.27
CA ILE A 298 -13.33 -19.55 7.61
C ILE A 298 -13.01 -18.14 8.15
N GLY A 299 -11.82 -17.94 8.73
CA GLY A 299 -11.49 -16.77 9.55
C GLY A 299 -11.58 -15.43 8.82
N ALA A 300 -12.31 -14.49 9.44
CA ALA A 300 -12.35 -13.09 9.06
C ALA A 300 -10.94 -12.47 9.13
N GLY A 301 -10.40 -12.08 7.98
CA GLY A 301 -9.23 -11.22 7.77
C GLY A 301 -8.01 -11.51 8.66
N THR A 302 -8.01 -10.97 9.86
CA THR A 302 -6.88 -10.94 10.81
C THR A 302 -6.55 -12.29 11.43
N LEU A 303 -7.52 -13.18 11.65
CA LEU A 303 -7.25 -14.49 12.27
C LEU A 303 -6.60 -15.49 11.31
N LYS A 304 -6.70 -15.23 10.00
CA LYS A 304 -6.07 -16.06 8.96
C LYS A 304 -4.55 -16.02 9.08
N GLY A 305 -4.01 -14.83 9.38
CA GLY A 305 -2.59 -14.57 9.63
C GLY A 305 -2.01 -15.48 10.72
N PHE A 306 -2.71 -15.48 11.85
CA PHE A 306 -2.41 -16.28 13.03
C PHE A 306 -2.46 -17.79 12.76
N ALA A 307 -3.54 -18.29 12.15
CA ALA A 307 -3.72 -19.72 11.91
C ALA A 307 -2.65 -20.28 10.97
N PHE A 308 -2.38 -19.58 9.86
CA PHE A 308 -1.36 -19.99 8.90
C PHE A 308 0.04 -20.04 9.54
N THR A 309 0.40 -18.99 10.28
CA THR A 309 1.73 -18.89 10.90
C THR A 309 1.92 -19.94 11.99
N THR A 310 0.87 -20.23 12.78
CA THR A 310 0.89 -21.29 13.80
C THR A 310 1.07 -22.67 13.17
N ILE A 311 0.31 -22.99 12.12
CA ILE A 311 0.42 -24.27 11.39
C ILE A 311 1.82 -24.44 10.81
N ALA A 312 2.35 -23.42 10.12
CA ALA A 312 3.68 -23.46 9.53
C ALA A 312 4.76 -23.67 10.61
N GLY A 313 4.68 -22.91 11.70
CA GLY A 313 5.64 -23.00 12.80
C GLY A 313 5.66 -24.35 13.47
N LEU A 314 4.49 -24.88 13.84
CA LEU A 314 4.40 -26.22 14.42
C LEU A 314 4.87 -27.30 13.46
N SER A 315 4.60 -27.14 12.16
CA SER A 315 5.02 -28.13 11.15
C SER A 315 6.54 -28.16 11.00
N PHE A 316 7.21 -27.00 10.90
CA PHE A 316 8.68 -26.96 10.92
C PHE A 316 9.25 -27.48 12.22
N GLY A 317 8.59 -27.16 13.33
CA GLY A 317 8.95 -27.66 14.64
C GLY A 317 8.99 -29.18 14.67
N VAL A 318 7.84 -29.82 14.43
CA VAL A 318 7.65 -31.28 14.55
C VAL A 318 8.43 -32.06 13.49
N LEU A 319 8.51 -31.55 12.26
CA LEU A 319 9.15 -32.29 11.16
C LEU A 319 10.68 -32.12 11.13
N ILE A 320 11.21 -30.98 11.61
CA ILE A 320 12.64 -30.65 11.49
C ILE A 320 13.27 -30.49 12.86
N ALA A 321 12.80 -29.52 13.65
CA ALA A 321 13.47 -29.11 14.88
C ALA A 321 13.46 -30.19 15.98
N ARG A 322 12.34 -30.88 16.20
CA ARG A 322 12.23 -31.91 17.27
C ARG A 322 13.06 -33.16 16.94
N PRO A 323 13.00 -33.73 15.71
CA PRO A 323 13.90 -34.82 15.31
C PRO A 323 15.38 -34.43 15.41
N ALA A 324 15.74 -33.20 15.00
CA ALA A 324 17.10 -32.70 15.14
C ALA A 324 17.54 -32.64 16.60
N TYR A 325 16.71 -32.12 17.50
CA TYR A 325 17.00 -32.11 18.95
C TYR A 325 17.14 -33.52 19.53
N ALA A 326 16.23 -34.43 19.18
CA ALA A 326 16.30 -35.83 19.63
C ALA A 326 17.62 -36.50 19.23
N ALA A 327 18.10 -36.27 18.00
CA ALA A 327 19.38 -36.78 17.53
C ALA A 327 20.58 -36.15 18.26
N ILE A 328 20.55 -34.83 18.51
CA ILE A 328 21.61 -34.14 19.25
C ILE A 328 21.71 -34.66 20.68
N ILE A 329 20.56 -34.81 21.37
CA ILE A 329 20.53 -35.31 22.75
C ILE A 329 20.94 -36.78 22.82
N GLU A 330 20.63 -37.60 21.80
CA GLU A 330 21.16 -38.96 21.71
C GLU A 330 22.68 -38.96 21.73
N VAL A 331 23.32 -38.18 20.84
CA VAL A 331 24.78 -38.13 20.76
C VAL A 331 25.42 -37.60 22.04
N LEU A 332 24.78 -36.62 22.70
CA LEU A 332 25.35 -35.96 23.88
C LEU A 332 25.15 -36.72 25.20
N LEU A 333 24.16 -37.62 25.28
CA LEU A 333 23.82 -38.33 26.52
C LEU A 333 24.01 -39.84 26.44
N LYS A 334 24.20 -40.40 25.24
CA LYS A 334 24.53 -41.81 25.04
C LYS A 334 26.04 -42.00 25.18
N GLU A 335 26.51 -41.94 26.43
CA GLU A 335 27.77 -42.54 26.89
C GLU A 335 27.47 -43.84 27.64
#